data_AF-A0A6J1X8I4-F1
#
_entry.id   AF-A0A6J1X8I4-F1
#
_cell.length_a   1.000
_cell.length_b   1.000
_cell.length_c   1.000
_cell.angle_alpha   90.00
_cell.angle_beta   90.00
_cell.angle_gamma   90.00
#
_symmetry.space_group_name_H-M   'P 1'
#
loop_
_entity.id
_entity.type
_entity.pdbx_description
1 polymer ?
#
loop_
_entity_poly.entity_id
_entity_poly.type
_entity_poly.pdbx_seq_one_letter_code
_entity_poly.pdbx_strand_id
1 'polypeptide(L)'
;MAGAAATLAAMRTIAKLKVPLNVVAVIPLCENMISGQCMKVGDVVQALNGIYMQIEDTDNEGHLMLADALVYGQAVHKPSLVIDVATLTKGVMVATGGGAYGCFSSCERAWRTLQHAGAITGDRPWRLPLWEYYHRQLTGQ
;
A
#
# COMPACT_ATOMS: atom_id res chain seq x y z
N MET A 1 -10.88 -1.92 -2.90
CA MET A 1 -10.60 -3.38 -2.89
C MET A 1 -9.76 -3.90 -4.06
N ALA A 2 -9.57 -3.18 -5.17
CA ALA A 2 -8.93 -3.77 -6.36
C ALA A 2 -7.48 -4.24 -6.12
N GLY A 3 -6.74 -3.61 -5.20
CA GLY A 3 -5.42 -4.08 -4.77
C GLY A 3 -5.45 -5.50 -4.19
N ALA A 4 -6.41 -5.81 -3.32
CA ALA A 4 -6.61 -7.17 -2.79
C ALA A 4 -6.91 -8.19 -3.90
N ALA A 5 -7.77 -7.82 -4.85
CA ALA A 5 -8.11 -8.68 -5.98
C ALA A 5 -6.89 -8.94 -6.89
N ALA A 6 -6.10 -7.91 -7.18
CA ALA A 6 -4.86 -8.03 -7.94
C ALA A 6 -3.85 -8.94 -7.23
N THR A 7 -3.66 -8.76 -5.92
CA THR A 7 -2.77 -9.62 -5.12
C THR A 7 -3.25 -11.07 -5.12
N LEU A 8 -4.54 -11.33 -4.93
CA LEU A 8 -5.09 -12.70 -4.99
C LEU A 8 -4.89 -13.35 -6.37
N ALA A 9 -5.13 -12.60 -7.45
CA ALA A 9 -4.91 -13.07 -8.82
C ALA A 9 -3.42 -13.36 -9.09
N ALA A 10 -2.51 -12.53 -8.58
CA ALA A 10 -1.07 -12.74 -8.65
C ALA A 10 -0.67 -14.02 -7.90
N MET A 11 -1.14 -14.21 -6.67
CA MET A 11 -0.89 -15.43 -5.89
C MET A 11 -1.39 -16.69 -6.59
N ARG A 12 -2.58 -16.64 -7.20
CA ARG A 12 -3.10 -17.74 -8.01
C ARG A 12 -2.19 -18.06 -9.19
N THR A 13 -1.64 -17.04 -9.84
CA THR A 13 -0.72 -17.20 -10.98
C THR A 13 0.62 -17.77 -10.52
N ILE A 14 1.18 -17.26 -9.42
CA ILE A 14 2.42 -17.76 -8.79
C ILE A 14 2.30 -19.26 -8.47
N ALA A 15 1.18 -19.66 -7.85
CA ALA A 15 0.92 -21.06 -7.52
C ALA A 15 0.82 -21.96 -8.76
N LYS A 16 0.14 -21.50 -9.82
CA LYS A 16 0.02 -22.22 -11.10
C LYS A 16 1.36 -22.39 -11.80
N LEU A 17 2.20 -21.36 -11.79
CA LEU A 17 3.53 -21.37 -12.40
C LEU A 17 4.56 -22.13 -11.57
N LYS A 18 4.23 -22.52 -10.33
CA LYS A 18 5.13 -23.19 -9.38
C LYS A 18 6.45 -22.43 -9.23
N VAL A 19 6.36 -21.10 -9.12
CA VAL A 19 7.54 -20.25 -8.95
C VAL A 19 8.28 -20.70 -7.68
N PRO A 20 9.61 -20.94 -7.74
CA PRO A 20 10.37 -21.46 -6.61
C PRO A 20 10.71 -20.35 -5.61
N LEU A 21 9.70 -19.64 -5.12
CA LEU A 21 9.80 -18.54 -4.17
C LEU A 21 8.72 -18.67 -3.10
N ASN A 22 9.08 -18.34 -1.86
CA ASN A 22 8.13 -18.22 -0.77
C ASN A 22 7.46 -16.84 -0.86
N VAL A 23 6.15 -16.84 -1.11
CA VAL A 23 5.37 -15.60 -1.19
C VAL A 23 4.21 -15.71 -0.21
N VAL A 24 4.04 -14.67 0.61
CA VAL A 24 2.93 -14.54 1.55
C VAL A 24 2.12 -13.31 1.18
N ALA A 25 0.80 -13.44 1.18
CA ALA A 25 -0.12 -12.32 0.96
C ALA A 25 -0.89 -12.04 2.26
N VAL A 26 -0.85 -10.79 2.71
CA VAL A 26 -1.69 -10.27 3.79
C VAL A 26 -2.73 -9.35 3.15
N ILE A 27 -4.01 -9.69 3.32
CA ILE A 27 -5.12 -8.96 2.69
C ILE A 27 -6.07 -8.50 3.79
N PRO A 28 -5.91 -7.27 4.31
CA PRO A 28 -6.91 -6.70 5.19
C PRO A 28 -8.17 -6.35 4.39
N LEU A 29 -9.34 -6.67 4.95
CA LEU A 29 -10.64 -6.44 4.33
C LEU A 29 -11.55 -5.71 5.32
N CYS A 30 -12.10 -4.58 4.89
CA CYS A 30 -13.10 -3.82 5.65
C CYS A 30 -14.04 -3.08 4.70
N GLU A 31 -15.15 -2.61 5.25
CA GLU A 31 -16.00 -1.60 4.62
C GLU A 31 -15.83 -0.28 5.37
N ASN A 32 -15.76 0.84 4.64
CA ASN A 32 -15.77 2.17 5.23
C ASN A 32 -17.22 2.71 5.19
N MET A 33 -17.93 2.61 6.32
CA MET A 33 -19.37 2.89 6.39
C MET A 33 -19.69 3.96 7.43
N ILE A 34 -20.63 4.84 7.08
CA ILE A 34 -21.17 5.85 7.98
C ILE A 34 -22.15 5.18 8.96
N SER A 35 -21.95 5.39 10.26
CA SER A 35 -22.86 4.93 11.30
C SER A 35 -22.72 5.77 12.57
N GLY A 36 -23.62 5.62 13.54
CA GLY A 36 -23.47 6.26 14.85
C GLY A 36 -22.23 5.80 15.65
N GLN A 37 -21.60 4.71 15.21
CA GLN A 37 -20.40 4.12 15.82
C GLN A 37 -19.17 4.20 14.90
N CYS A 38 -19.22 4.95 13.79
CA CYS A 38 -18.07 5.08 12.90
C CYS A 38 -16.95 5.90 13.54
N MET A 39 -15.74 5.75 13.01
CA MET A 39 -14.62 6.64 13.32
C MET A 39 -14.98 8.09 13.01
N LYS A 40 -14.43 9.02 13.78
CA LYS A 40 -14.69 10.46 13.65
C LYS A 40 -13.42 11.19 13.27
N VAL A 41 -13.59 12.31 12.57
CA VAL A 41 -12.51 13.28 12.38
C VAL A 41 -12.07 13.80 13.74
N GLY A 42 -10.76 13.78 13.98
CA GLY A 42 -10.12 14.12 15.24
C GLY A 42 -9.87 12.95 16.19
N ASP A 43 -10.42 11.76 15.91
CA ASP A 43 -10.10 10.56 16.71
C ASP A 43 -8.60 10.24 16.59
N VAL A 44 -8.02 9.73 17.67
CA VAL A 44 -6.63 9.27 17.71
C VAL A 44 -6.62 7.77 17.92
N VAL A 45 -6.02 7.06 16.98
CA VAL A 45 -5.95 5.59 16.97
C VAL A 45 -4.50 5.15 17.18
N GLN A 46 -4.33 4.04 17.89
CA GLN A 46 -3.02 3.45 18.13
C GLN A 46 -2.80 2.27 17.18
N ALA A 47 -1.75 2.32 16.36
CA ALA A 47 -1.33 1.21 15.50
C ALA A 47 -0.65 0.10 16.31
N LEU A 48 -0.52 -1.08 15.70
CA LEU A 48 0.09 -2.28 16.28
C LEU A 48 1.54 -2.06 16.73
N ASN A 49 2.25 -1.12 16.12
CA ASN A 49 3.62 -0.73 16.50
C ASN A 49 3.69 0.33 17.60
N GLY A 50 2.55 0.72 18.20
CA GLY A 50 2.44 1.71 19.27
C GLY A 50 2.44 3.17 18.80
N ILE A 51 2.52 3.44 17.50
CA ILE A 51 2.41 4.79 16.94
C ILE A 51 0.96 5.26 16.99
N TYR A 52 0.74 6.51 17.41
CA TYR A 52 -0.56 7.15 17.41
C TYR A 52 -0.77 7.95 16.12
N MET A 53 -1.95 7.84 15.53
CA MET A 53 -2.35 8.55 14.31
C MET A 53 -3.65 9.29 14.57
N GLN A 54 -3.70 10.57 14.22
CA GLN A 54 -4.92 11.36 14.22
C GLN A 54 -5.65 11.18 12.89
N ILE A 55 -6.97 10.96 12.95
CA ILE A 55 -7.82 10.84 11.78
C ILE A 55 -8.23 12.25 11.34
N GLU A 56 -7.58 12.78 10.32
CA GLU A 56 -7.96 14.09 9.73
C GLU A 56 -9.09 13.96 8.71
N ASP A 57 -9.15 12.83 8.01
CA ASP A 57 -10.15 12.53 7.00
C ASP A 57 -10.50 11.04 7.04
N THR A 58 -11.78 10.75 7.25
CA THR A 58 -12.31 9.38 7.32
C THR A 58 -12.36 8.67 5.97
N ASP A 59 -12.23 9.39 4.85
CA ASP A 59 -12.14 8.81 3.49
C ASP A 59 -10.70 8.46 3.09
N ASN A 60 -9.73 8.70 3.99
CA ASN A 60 -8.35 8.25 3.86
C ASN A 60 -8.08 6.98 4.69
N GLU A 61 -9.07 6.10 4.84
CA GLU A 61 -9.02 4.91 5.69
C GLU A 61 -8.03 3.86 5.18
N GLY A 62 -7.78 3.84 3.87
CA GLY A 62 -6.95 2.81 3.23
C GLY A 62 -5.54 2.73 3.82
N HIS A 63 -4.93 3.89 4.14
CA HIS A 63 -3.60 3.93 4.78
C HIS A 63 -3.66 3.41 6.22
N LEU A 64 -4.72 3.74 6.97
CA LEU A 64 -4.91 3.29 8.33
C LEU A 64 -5.02 1.75 8.38
N MET A 65 -5.83 1.18 7.49
CA MET A 65 -5.98 -0.28 7.37
C MET A 65 -4.65 -0.96 6.99
N LEU A 66 -3.89 -0.37 6.06
CA LEU A 66 -2.62 -0.94 5.61
C LEU A 66 -1.51 -0.85 6.66
N ALA A 67 -1.52 0.16 7.52
CA ALA A 67 -0.49 0.35 8.55
C ALA A 67 -0.35 -0.91 9.43
N ASP A 68 -1.45 -1.40 10.00
CA ASP A 68 -1.43 -2.60 10.84
C ASP A 68 -1.13 -3.87 10.04
N ALA A 69 -1.63 -3.98 8.81
CA ALA A 69 -1.34 -5.12 7.95
C ALA A 69 0.16 -5.23 7.61
N LEU A 70 0.83 -4.10 7.37
CA LEU A 70 2.26 -4.01 7.12
C LEU A 70 3.06 -4.40 8.37
N VAL A 71 2.72 -3.82 9.53
CA VAL A 71 3.38 -4.15 10.81
C VAL A 71 3.22 -5.63 11.14
N TYR A 72 1.99 -6.15 11.03
CA TYR A 72 1.69 -7.57 11.24
C TYR A 72 2.50 -8.46 10.30
N GLY A 73 2.46 -8.18 8.99
CA GLY A 73 3.15 -8.98 7.98
C GLY A 73 4.65 -9.03 8.18
N GLN A 74 5.25 -7.89 8.55
CA GLN A 74 6.68 -7.80 8.86
C GLN A 74 7.05 -8.59 10.12
N ALA A 75 6.27 -8.46 11.20
CA ALA A 75 6.54 -9.11 12.47
C ALA A 75 6.41 -10.65 12.37
N VAL A 76 5.36 -11.13 11.71
CA VAL A 76 5.04 -12.56 11.63
C VAL A 76 5.91 -13.29 10.61
N HIS A 77 6.12 -12.70 9.43
CA HIS A 77 6.74 -13.41 8.31
C HIS A 77 8.21 -13.03 8.04
N LYS A 78 8.71 -11.92 8.63
CA LYS A 78 10.08 -11.42 8.44
C LYS A 78 10.53 -11.43 6.96
N PRO A 79 9.76 -10.80 6.06
CA PRO A 79 9.98 -10.89 4.62
C PRO A 79 11.24 -10.13 4.19
N SER A 80 11.90 -10.60 3.12
CA SER A 80 13.03 -9.90 2.50
C SER A 80 12.61 -8.72 1.61
N LEU A 81 11.36 -8.70 1.16
CA LEU A 81 10.76 -7.65 0.35
C LEU A 81 9.28 -7.55 0.68
N VAL A 82 8.79 -6.33 0.87
CA VAL A 82 7.37 -6.01 1.06
C VAL A 82 6.91 -5.19 -0.15
N ILE A 83 5.77 -5.57 -0.71
CA ILE A 83 5.09 -4.84 -1.78
C ILE A 83 3.64 -4.70 -1.34
N ASP A 84 3.18 -3.47 -1.19
CA ASP A 84 1.76 -3.17 -1.04
C ASP A 84 1.15 -2.78 -2.39
N VAL A 85 -0.13 -3.11 -2.57
CA VAL A 85 -0.91 -2.79 -3.77
C VAL A 85 -2.24 -2.23 -3.33
N ALA A 86 -2.50 -0.96 -3.65
CA ALA A 86 -3.66 -0.25 -3.14
C ALA A 86 -4.24 0.76 -4.14
N THR A 87 -5.57 0.87 -4.14
CA THR A 87 -6.31 1.93 -4.84
C THR A 87 -6.46 3.12 -3.90
N LEU A 88 -5.36 3.82 -3.65
CA LEU A 88 -5.19 4.56 -2.40
C LEU A 88 -5.43 6.07 -2.52
N THR A 89 -4.92 6.70 -3.58
CA THR A 89 -5.00 8.16 -3.69
C THR A 89 -5.45 8.60 -5.07
N LYS A 90 -6.32 9.60 -5.10
CA LYS A 90 -6.70 10.30 -6.33
C LYS A 90 -5.54 11.12 -6.92
N GLY A 91 -4.59 11.54 -6.08
CA GLY A 91 -3.43 12.33 -6.50
C GLY A 91 -2.58 11.65 -7.58
N VAL A 92 -2.39 10.32 -7.47
CA VAL A 92 -1.71 9.53 -8.52
C VAL A 92 -2.46 9.60 -9.85
N MET A 93 -3.78 9.42 -9.83
CA MET A 93 -4.60 9.50 -11.03
C MET A 93 -4.53 10.88 -11.69
N VAL A 94 -4.53 11.95 -10.90
CA VAL A 94 -4.38 13.33 -11.39
C VAL A 94 -2.99 13.54 -12.00
N ALA A 95 -1.94 12.97 -11.41
CA ALA A 95 -0.57 13.12 -11.89
C ALA A 95 -0.28 12.31 -13.17
N THR A 96 -0.79 11.08 -13.29
CA THR A 96 -0.46 10.17 -14.39
C THR A 96 -1.55 10.05 -15.47
N GLY A 97 -2.73 10.62 -15.24
CA GLY A 97 -3.88 10.52 -16.15
C GLY A 97 -4.41 9.09 -16.32
N GLY A 98 -4.03 8.15 -15.46
CA GLY A 98 -4.40 6.74 -15.55
C GLY A 98 -3.56 5.89 -16.52
N GLY A 99 -2.59 6.50 -17.23
CA GLY A 99 -1.69 5.79 -18.14
C GLY A 99 -0.56 5.01 -17.46
N ALA A 100 -0.33 5.27 -16.17
CA ALA A 100 0.64 4.59 -15.32
C ALA A 100 0.14 4.57 -13.86
N TYR A 101 0.51 3.55 -13.10
CA TYR A 101 0.27 3.54 -11.65
C TYR A 101 1.42 4.24 -10.92
N GLY A 102 1.10 4.88 -9.80
CA GLY A 102 2.10 5.49 -8.93
C GLY A 102 2.84 4.42 -8.13
N CYS A 103 4.16 4.52 -8.07
CA CYS A 103 5.00 3.61 -7.31
C CYS A 103 5.94 4.40 -6.41
N PHE A 104 5.96 4.02 -5.14
CA PHE A 104 6.91 4.52 -4.14
C PHE A 104 7.84 3.38 -3.76
N SER A 105 9.14 3.66 -3.65
CA SER A 105 10.11 2.64 -3.27
C SER A 105 11.29 3.25 -2.54
N SER A 106 11.56 2.71 -1.36
CA SER A 106 12.76 2.97 -0.56
C SER A 106 13.97 2.17 -1.04
N CYS A 107 13.80 1.22 -1.96
CA CYS A 107 14.86 0.34 -2.46
C CYS A 107 15.05 0.49 -3.98
N GLU A 108 16.20 1.00 -4.39
CA GLU A 108 16.53 1.18 -5.81
C GLU A 108 16.48 -0.12 -6.61
N ARG A 109 16.92 -1.23 -6.02
CA ARG A 109 16.89 -2.54 -6.67
C ARG A 109 15.45 -3.00 -6.95
N ALA A 110 14.57 -2.87 -5.97
CA ALA A 110 13.16 -3.24 -6.12
C ALA A 110 12.48 -2.37 -7.19
N TRP A 111 12.75 -1.05 -7.18
CA TRP A 111 12.27 -0.13 -8.21
C TRP A 111 12.67 -0.57 -9.62
N ARG A 112 13.96 -0.85 -9.85
CA ARG A 112 14.45 -1.26 -11.18
C ARG A 112 13.83 -2.57 -11.66
N THR A 113 13.66 -3.54 -10.77
CA THR A 113 12.98 -4.80 -11.08
C THR A 113 11.53 -4.55 -11.50
N LEU A 114 10.80 -3.71 -10.76
CA LEU A 114 9.40 -3.40 -11.07
C LEU A 114 9.28 -2.61 -12.37
N GLN A 115 10.15 -1.63 -12.61
CA GLN A 115 10.21 -0.86 -13.85
C GLN A 115 10.44 -1.77 -15.06
N HIS A 116 11.38 -2.71 -14.95
CA HIS A 116 11.64 -3.68 -16.01
C HIS A 116 10.45 -4.61 -16.26
N ALA A 117 9.82 -5.11 -15.20
CA ALA A 117 8.60 -5.94 -15.31
C ALA A 117 7.45 -5.16 -15.97
N GLY A 118 7.29 -3.87 -15.65
CA GLY A 118 6.28 -3.02 -16.27
C GLY A 118 6.53 -2.79 -17.76
N ALA A 119 7.79 -2.70 -18.18
CA ALA A 119 8.14 -2.60 -19.60
C ALA A 119 7.78 -3.88 -20.38
N ILE A 120 7.90 -5.06 -19.76
CA ILE A 120 7.56 -6.35 -20.39
C ILE A 120 6.05 -6.58 -20.44
N THR A 121 5.35 -6.30 -19.34
CA THR A 121 3.91 -6.58 -19.20
C THR A 121 3.02 -5.51 -19.82
N GLY A 122 3.57 -4.30 -20.01
CA GLY A 122 2.80 -3.13 -20.41
C GLY A 122 2.16 -2.39 -19.24
N ASP A 123 2.23 -2.93 -18.01
CA ASP A 123 1.71 -2.28 -16.80
C ASP A 123 2.77 -1.35 -16.21
N ARG A 124 2.69 -0.06 -16.56
CA ARG A 124 3.79 0.90 -16.39
C ARG A 124 3.78 1.53 -14.99
N PRO A 125 4.82 1.33 -14.17
CA PRO A 125 5.01 2.12 -12.95
C PRO A 125 5.56 3.50 -13.28
N TRP A 126 5.10 4.51 -12.55
CA TRP A 126 5.71 5.83 -12.46
C TRP A 126 6.26 6.07 -11.06
N ARG A 127 7.58 6.30 -10.93
CA ARG A 127 8.20 6.50 -9.61
C ARG A 127 7.86 7.87 -9.08
N LEU A 128 7.28 7.91 -7.89
CA LEU A 128 7.07 9.12 -7.11
C LEU A 128 8.09 9.20 -5.97
N PRO A 129 8.49 10.42 -5.59
CA PRO A 129 9.51 10.61 -4.57
C PRO A 129 9.00 10.33 -3.15
N LEU A 130 9.89 9.80 -2.30
CA LEU A 130 9.73 9.73 -0.85
C LEU A 130 10.63 10.78 -0.19
N TRP A 131 10.41 12.05 -0.52
CA TRP A 131 11.21 13.16 0.01
C TRP A 131 10.82 13.52 1.44
N GLU A 132 11.82 13.95 2.22
CA GLU A 132 11.66 14.44 3.59
C GLU A 132 10.68 15.62 3.71
N TYR A 133 10.52 16.37 2.61
CA TYR A 133 9.52 17.43 2.53
C TYR A 133 8.10 16.92 2.81
N TYR A 134 7.72 15.76 2.25
CA TYR A 134 6.39 15.18 2.46
C TYR A 134 6.26 14.55 3.85
N HIS A 135 7.36 14.00 4.39
CA HIS A 135 7.36 13.45 5.75
C HIS A 135 7.02 14.52 6.79
N ARG A 136 7.65 15.69 6.68
CA ARG A 136 7.41 16.84 7.56
C ARG A 136 5.97 17.36 7.53
N GLN A 137 5.31 17.30 6.38
CA GLN A 137 3.88 17.66 6.28
C GLN A 137 2.98 16.74 7.11
N LEU A 138 3.36 15.47 7.29
CA LEU A 138 2.58 14.50 8.07
C LEU A 138 2.84 14.62 9.58
N THR A 139 4.07 14.97 9.98
CA THR A 139 4.46 15.04 11.40
C THR A 139 4.29 16.42 12.03
N GLY A 140 4.00 17.45 11.23
CA GLY A 140 3.87 18.83 11.69
C GLY A 140 5.18 19.44 12.20
N GLN A 141 6.34 18.96 11.72
CA GLN A 141 7.69 19.40 12.12
C GLN A 141 8.44 20.09 10.99
#